data_AF-A0A2K1KLD8-F1
#
_entry.id   AF-A0A2K1KLD8-F1
#
_cell.length_a   1.000
_cell.length_b   1.000
_cell.length_c   1.000
_cell.angle_alpha   90.00
_cell.angle_beta   90.00
_cell.angle_gamma   90.00
#
_symmetry.space_group_name_H-M   'P 1'
#
loop_
_entity.id
_entity.type
_entity.pdbx_description
1 polymer ?
#
loop_
_entity_poly.entity_id
_entity_poly.type
_entity_poly.pdbx_seq_one_letter_code
_entity_poly.pdbx_strand_id
1 'polypeptide(L)'
;METVLASSLSASVAPQALASRQAQLSGSSFACSSQQSTASAAGPMLVQIRASRRCDLTGKKANNGYKVSFSNHRTKHLQQPNLQYKRLWWEEGKRFVKLRISTKALKTIEKNGLQAMAKKAGINLADY
;
A
#
# COMPACT_ATOMS: atom_id res chain seq x y z
N MET A 1 13.43 -48.41 28.08
CA MET A 1 13.04 -49.58 27.27
C MET A 1 11.64 -49.95 27.73
N GLU A 2 10.65 -49.68 26.88
CA GLU A 2 9.32 -50.32 26.76
C GLU A 2 8.44 -50.48 28.03
N THR A 3 7.12 -50.27 28.07
CA THR A 3 6.05 -50.00 27.10
C THR A 3 4.75 -49.71 27.92
N VAL A 4 3.77 -49.09 27.24
CA VAL A 4 2.30 -49.09 27.47
C VAL A 4 1.68 -48.90 28.86
N LEU A 5 0.89 -47.82 29.01
CA LEU A 5 -0.32 -47.83 29.84
C LEU A 5 -1.55 -47.58 28.97
N ALA A 6 -2.36 -48.64 28.89
CA ALA A 6 -3.61 -48.73 28.18
C ALA A 6 -4.73 -48.02 28.95
N SER A 7 -5.61 -47.41 28.16
CA SER A 7 -6.82 -46.73 28.57
C SER A 7 -7.98 -47.68 28.89
N SER A 8 -8.91 -47.14 29.68
CA SER A 8 -10.36 -47.33 29.65
C SER A 8 -10.97 -48.54 30.35
N LEU A 9 -11.92 -48.25 31.25
CA LEU A 9 -13.14 -49.01 31.52
C LEU A 9 -14.09 -48.11 32.33
N SER A 10 -15.18 -47.63 31.72
CA SER A 10 -16.54 -47.85 32.24
C SER A 10 -17.57 -47.32 31.25
N ALA A 11 -18.64 -48.09 31.09
CA ALA A 11 -19.65 -48.02 30.05
C ALA A 11 -21.01 -47.54 30.59
N SER A 12 -21.86 -46.99 29.71
CA SER A 12 -23.35 -47.14 29.67
C SER A 12 -23.87 -46.33 28.46
N VAL A 13 -24.47 -46.88 27.39
CA VAL A 13 -25.75 -47.62 27.22
C VAL A 13 -26.92 -46.76 27.72
N ALA A 14 -27.90 -46.27 26.95
CA ALA A 14 -28.63 -46.71 25.74
C ALA A 14 -29.39 -45.48 25.12
N PRO A 15 -30.50 -45.58 24.33
CA PRO A 15 -30.99 -46.59 23.38
C PRO A 15 -31.31 -46.01 21.98
N GLN A 16 -31.69 -46.89 21.06
CA GLN A 16 -32.01 -46.64 19.66
C GLN A 16 -33.36 -45.94 19.46
N ALA A 17 -33.40 -44.96 18.54
CA ALA A 17 -34.62 -44.53 17.87
C ALA A 17 -34.42 -44.65 16.36
N LEU A 18 -35.28 -45.48 15.75
CA LEU A 18 -35.27 -45.88 14.36
C LEU A 18 -36.48 -45.20 13.70
N ALA A 19 -36.27 -44.15 12.91
CA ALA A 19 -37.29 -43.68 11.97
C ALA A 19 -36.74 -42.75 10.89
N SER A 20 -37.00 -43.17 9.65
CA SER A 20 -37.18 -42.38 8.42
C SER A 20 -36.03 -41.51 7.89
N ARG A 21 -35.29 -42.13 6.96
CA ARG A 21 -34.77 -41.51 5.74
C ARG A 21 -35.70 -40.41 5.20
N GLN A 22 -35.20 -39.18 5.10
CA GLN A 22 -35.42 -38.36 3.91
C GLN A 22 -34.08 -37.76 3.49
N ALA A 23 -33.84 -37.85 2.19
CA ALA A 23 -32.61 -37.51 1.53
C ALA A 23 -32.59 -36.03 1.13
N GLN A 24 -31.37 -35.50 0.97
CA GLN A 24 -31.00 -34.34 0.15
C GLN A 24 -31.48 -33.00 0.75
N LEU A 25 -30.58 -32.07 1.07
CA LEU A 25 -29.78 -31.33 0.12
C LEU A 25 -28.39 -31.02 0.68
N SER A 26 -27.42 -31.04 -0.23
CA SER A 26 -26.04 -30.62 -0.09
C SER A 26 -25.88 -29.26 0.60
N GLY A 27 -25.69 -29.29 1.92
CA GLY A 27 -24.97 -28.27 2.65
C GLY A 27 -23.54 -28.77 2.84
N SER A 28 -22.68 -28.58 1.84
CA SER A 28 -21.24 -28.77 2.03
C SER A 28 -20.74 -27.67 2.97
N SER A 29 -20.87 -27.93 4.26
CA SER A 29 -20.10 -27.30 5.32
C SER A 29 -18.65 -27.72 5.13
N PHE A 30 -17.94 -27.02 4.25
CA PHE A 30 -16.50 -27.04 4.27
C PHE A 30 -16.05 -26.33 5.54
N ALA A 31 -15.59 -27.14 6.49
CA ALA A 31 -14.82 -26.69 7.63
C ALA A 31 -13.65 -25.83 7.13
N CYS A 32 -13.67 -24.54 7.46
CA CYS A 32 -12.49 -23.69 7.34
C CYS A 32 -11.66 -23.87 8.63
N SER A 33 -11.02 -25.03 8.71
CA SER A 33 -9.92 -25.25 9.65
C SER A 33 -8.77 -24.33 9.27
N SER A 34 -8.30 -23.56 10.25
CA SER A 34 -6.90 -23.12 10.41
C SER A 34 -6.16 -22.72 9.13
N GLN A 35 -6.05 -21.41 8.91
CA GLN A 35 -4.76 -20.82 8.60
C GLN A 35 -4.74 -19.37 9.04
N GLN A 36 -4.07 -19.15 10.17
CA GLN A 36 -3.49 -17.86 10.51
C GLN A 36 -2.50 -17.51 9.39
N SER A 37 -2.91 -16.65 8.48
CA SER A 37 -2.01 -16.02 7.54
C SER A 37 -1.13 -15.04 8.31
N THR A 38 0.02 -15.50 8.79
CA THR A 38 1.15 -14.60 9.05
C THR A 38 1.58 -14.03 7.70
N ALA A 39 0.99 -12.89 7.31
CA ALA A 39 1.46 -12.12 6.16
C ALA A 39 2.77 -11.41 6.51
N SER A 40 3.83 -12.19 6.71
CA SER A 40 5.20 -11.72 6.67
C SER A 40 5.67 -11.75 5.21
N ALA A 41 5.43 -10.64 4.51
CA ALA A 41 6.24 -10.18 3.39
C ALA A 41 5.82 -8.75 3.01
N ALA A 42 6.02 -7.79 3.91
CA ALA A 42 6.15 -6.39 3.49
C ALA A 42 7.51 -6.26 2.79
N GLY A 43 7.58 -6.72 1.54
CA GLY A 43 8.67 -6.33 0.63
C GLY A 43 8.68 -4.80 0.48
N PRO A 44 9.82 -4.16 0.17
CA PRO A 44 9.85 -2.73 -0.08
C PRO A 44 8.85 -2.45 -1.21
N MET A 45 7.80 -1.69 -0.87
CA MET A 45 6.76 -1.30 -1.79
C MET A 45 7.44 -0.65 -3.00
N LEU A 46 7.39 -1.31 -4.16
CA LEU A 46 8.02 -0.82 -5.39
C LEU A 46 7.57 0.63 -5.58
N VAL A 47 8.50 1.58 -5.45
CA VAL A 47 8.23 3.00 -5.58
C VAL A 47 7.75 3.23 -7.00
N GLN A 48 6.44 3.30 -7.18
CA GLN A 48 5.88 3.73 -8.45
C GLN A 48 6.35 5.15 -8.69
N ILE A 49 7.25 5.32 -9.65
CA ILE A 49 7.40 6.57 -10.40
C ILE A 49 6.00 6.89 -10.92
N ARG A 50 5.31 7.76 -10.18
CA ARG A 50 3.87 7.94 -10.35
C ARG A 50 3.67 8.62 -11.69
N ALA A 51 3.09 7.90 -12.65
CA ALA A 51 2.83 8.41 -14.00
C ALA A 51 1.94 9.68 -14.00
N SER A 52 1.18 9.93 -12.93
CA SER A 52 0.42 11.17 -12.73
C SER A 52 1.32 12.39 -12.55
N ARG A 53 0.99 13.57 -13.12
CA ARG A 53 1.72 14.85 -12.95
C ARG A 53 1.65 15.40 -11.52
N ARG A 54 2.42 14.78 -10.62
CA ARG A 54 2.61 15.18 -9.22
C ARG A 54 4.11 15.25 -8.90
N CYS A 55 4.46 16.18 -8.02
CA CYS A 55 5.80 16.29 -7.47
C CYS A 55 6.03 15.16 -6.46
N ASP A 56 7.18 14.49 -6.54
CA ASP A 56 7.47 13.35 -5.66
C ASP A 56 7.57 13.81 -4.19
N LEU A 57 8.38 14.84 -3.90
CA LEU A 57 8.61 15.30 -2.52
C LEU A 57 7.43 16.03 -1.88
N THR A 58 6.79 16.96 -2.59
CA THR A 58 5.76 17.85 -2.00
C THR A 58 4.33 17.43 -2.36
N GLY A 59 4.14 16.47 -3.27
CA GLY A 59 2.80 16.04 -3.70
C GLY A 59 1.98 17.08 -4.46
N LYS A 60 2.60 18.19 -4.91
CA LYS A 60 1.90 19.27 -5.65
C LYS A 60 1.17 18.70 -6.86
N LYS A 61 -0.13 18.96 -6.92
CA LYS A 61 -1.04 18.53 -7.99
C LYS A 61 -1.50 19.72 -8.81
N ALA A 62 -2.03 19.43 -10.01
CA ALA A 62 -2.66 20.46 -10.83
C ALA A 62 -3.83 21.10 -10.08
N ASN A 63 -4.02 22.40 -10.30
CA ASN A 63 -5.15 23.16 -9.78
C ASN A 63 -6.24 23.29 -10.86
N ASN A 64 -7.51 23.19 -10.47
CA ASN A 64 -8.63 23.45 -11.37
C ASN A 64 -8.88 24.96 -11.42
N GLY A 65 -8.64 25.58 -12.57
CA GLY A 65 -8.76 27.01 -12.77
C GLY A 65 -9.66 27.36 -13.96
N TYR A 66 -9.71 28.65 -14.26
CA TYR A 66 -10.38 29.18 -15.45
C TYR A 66 -9.44 30.10 -16.21
N LYS A 67 -9.57 30.11 -17.53
CA LYS A 67 -9.10 31.20 -18.39
C LYS A 67 -10.27 32.17 -18.56
N VAL A 68 -10.04 33.45 -18.27
CA VAL A 68 -11.07 34.50 -18.35
C VAL A 68 -10.73 35.41 -19.53
N SER A 69 -11.70 35.68 -20.41
CA SER A 69 -11.54 36.63 -21.51
C SER A 69 -11.78 38.07 -21.04
N PHE A 70 -11.47 39.06 -21.90
CA PHE A 70 -11.81 40.47 -21.64
C PHE A 70 -13.32 40.68 -21.41
N SER A 71 -14.17 39.90 -22.10
CA SER A 71 -15.62 39.87 -21.89
C SER A 71 -16.09 39.04 -20.68
N ASN A 72 -15.17 38.63 -19.80
CA ASN A 72 -15.43 37.77 -18.63
C ASN A 72 -16.03 36.38 -18.95
N HIS A 73 -15.87 35.87 -20.17
CA HIS A 73 -16.20 34.47 -20.47
C HIS A 73 -15.18 33.53 -19.82
N ARG A 74 -15.68 32.55 -19.06
CA ARG A 74 -14.86 31.64 -18.24
C ARG A 74 -14.78 30.25 -18.86
N THR A 75 -13.61 29.90 -19.39
CA THR A 75 -13.33 28.55 -19.90
C THR A 75 -12.56 27.73 -18.85
N LYS A 76 -12.99 26.50 -18.58
CA LYS A 76 -12.29 25.59 -17.64
C LYS A 76 -10.88 25.27 -18.13
N HIS A 77 -9.88 25.36 -17.26
CA HIS A 77 -8.49 25.04 -17.59
C HIS A 77 -7.74 24.48 -16.37
N LEU A 78 -6.97 23.40 -16.58
CA LEU A 78 -6.13 22.79 -15.55
C LEU A 78 -4.77 23.48 -15.49
N GLN A 79 -4.49 24.18 -14.41
CA GLN A 79 -3.20 24.80 -14.13
C GLN A 79 -2.22 23.73 -13.64
N GLN A 80 -1.24 23.40 -14.48
CA GLN A 80 -0.28 22.33 -14.19
C GLN A 80 0.83 22.82 -13.24
N PRO A 81 1.41 21.93 -12.40
CA PRO A 81 2.61 22.28 -11.66
C PRO A 81 3.79 22.47 -12.62
N ASN A 82 4.76 23.31 -12.26
CA ASN A 82 6.04 23.36 -12.97
C ASN A 82 6.94 22.22 -12.48
N LEU A 83 6.77 21.02 -13.05
CA LEU A 83 7.58 19.84 -12.76
C LEU A 83 8.79 19.77 -13.70
N GLN A 84 9.94 19.39 -13.17
CA GLN A 84 11.18 19.20 -13.92
C GLN A 84 11.86 17.91 -13.48
N TYR A 85 12.46 17.18 -14.42
CA TYR A 85 13.36 16.08 -14.10
C TYR A 85 14.72 16.66 -13.71
N LYS A 86 15.15 16.42 -12.48
CA LYS A 86 16.43 16.91 -11.97
C LYS A 86 17.17 15.82 -11.22
N ARG A 87 18.50 15.89 -11.31
CA ARG A 87 19.42 15.05 -10.54
C ARG A 87 19.82 15.83 -9.29
N LEU A 88 19.58 15.26 -8.12
CA LEU A 88 20.00 15.82 -6.84
C LEU A 88 21.08 14.96 -6.22
N TRP A 89 22.06 15.59 -5.59
CA TRP A 89 23.08 14.88 -4.82
C TRP A 89 22.50 14.43 -3.48
N TRP A 90 22.71 13.16 -3.13
CA TRP A 90 22.36 12.61 -1.83
C TRP A 90 23.63 12.28 -1.05
N GLU A 91 23.77 12.92 0.11
CA GLU A 91 24.98 12.84 0.94
C GLU A 91 25.21 11.45 1.54
N GLU A 92 24.18 10.81 2.10
CA GLU A 92 24.34 9.51 2.79
C GLU A 92 24.62 8.38 1.79
N GLY A 93 23.94 8.38 0.63
CA GLY A 93 24.13 7.39 -0.42
C GLY A 93 25.24 7.72 -1.42
N LYS A 94 25.94 8.86 -1.26
CA LYS A 94 27.00 9.39 -2.14
C LYS A 94 26.69 9.25 -3.64
N ARG A 95 25.44 9.50 -4.02
CA ARG A 95 24.95 9.27 -5.38
C ARG A 95 23.99 10.36 -5.83
N PHE A 96 23.82 10.47 -7.14
CA PHE A 96 22.78 11.31 -7.71
C PHE A 96 21.46 10.55 -7.78
N VAL A 97 20.37 11.20 -7.37
CA VAL A 97 19.00 10.69 -7.43
C VAL A 97 18.24 11.46 -8.50
N LYS A 98 17.59 10.76 -9.44
CA LYS A 98 16.76 11.38 -10.48
C LYS A 98 15.32 11.46 -9.98
N LEU A 99 14.82 12.67 -9.79
CA LEU A 99 13.46 12.91 -9.28
C LEU A 99 12.69 13.86 -10.17
N ARG A 100 11.36 13.78 -10.11
CA ARG A 100 10.45 14.68 -10.80
C ARG A 100 9.92 15.71 -9.81
N ILE A 101 10.60 16.85 -9.80
CA ILE A 101 10.50 17.84 -8.71
C ILE A 101 9.83 19.12 -9.21
N SER A 102 9.03 19.75 -8.35
CA SER A 102 8.52 21.09 -8.60
C SER A 102 9.58 22.17 -8.30
N THR A 103 9.59 23.28 -9.03
CA THR A 103 10.56 24.37 -8.79
C THR A 103 10.53 24.94 -7.36
N LYS A 104 9.37 24.93 -6.72
CA LYS A 104 9.24 25.32 -5.30
C LYS A 104 9.89 24.31 -4.36
N ALA A 105 9.80 23.02 -4.69
CA ALA A 105 10.46 21.99 -3.89
C ALA A 105 11.99 22.10 -4.00
N LEU A 106 12.54 22.47 -5.17
CA LEU A 106 13.98 22.76 -5.30
C LEU A 106 14.43 23.85 -4.33
N LYS A 107 13.71 24.98 -4.28
CA LYS A 107 13.97 26.06 -3.30
C LYS A 107 13.87 25.60 -1.84
N THR A 108 13.03 24.61 -1.55
CA THR A 108 12.90 24.06 -0.19
C THR A 108 14.03 23.10 0.14
N ILE A 109 14.50 22.33 -0.83
CA ILE A 109 15.65 21.43 -0.69
C ILE A 109 16.92 22.24 -0.38
N GLU A 110 17.11 23.37 -1.06
CA GLU A 110 18.23 24.28 -0.78
C GLU A 110 18.22 24.81 0.66
N LYS A 111 17.03 24.99 1.27
CA LYS A 111 16.89 25.53 2.64
C LYS A 111 16.95 24.48 3.74
N ASN A 112 16.26 23.35 3.54
CA ASN A 112 16.06 22.33 4.58
C ASN A 112 16.94 21.08 4.37
N GLY A 113 17.57 20.95 3.20
CA GLY A 113 18.23 19.73 2.77
C GLY A 113 17.27 18.69 2.18
N LEU A 114 17.85 17.77 1.40
CA LEU A 114 17.10 16.69 0.74
C LEU A 114 16.53 15.68 1.75
N GLN A 115 17.31 15.34 2.77
CA GLN A 115 16.95 14.36 3.80
C GLN A 115 15.72 14.75 4.60
N ALA A 116 15.66 15.99 5.09
CA ALA A 116 14.54 16.47 5.87
C ALA A 116 13.23 16.46 5.05
N MET A 117 13.32 16.81 3.76
CA MET A 117 12.18 16.78 2.85
C MET A 117 11.71 15.36 2.52
N ALA A 118 12.65 14.43 2.32
CA ALA A 118 12.33 13.03 2.08
C ALA A 118 11.60 12.38 3.26
N LYS A 119 12.09 12.62 4.49
CA LYS A 119 11.45 12.16 5.73
C LYS A 119 10.02 12.69 5.88
N LYS A 120 9.80 13.97 5.57
CA LYS A 120 8.46 14.59 5.57
C LYS A 120 7.51 13.96 4.54
N ALA A 121 8.04 13.55 3.40
CA ALA A 121 7.26 12.93 2.33
C ALA A 121 7.03 11.43 2.54
N GLY A 122 7.78 10.78 3.45
CA GLY A 122 7.74 9.34 3.68
C GLY A 122 8.30 8.53 2.52
N ILE A 123 9.32 9.06 1.83
CA ILE A 123 9.88 8.45 0.61
C ILE A 123 11.26 7.85 0.88
N ASN A 124 11.47 6.62 0.41
CA ASN A 124 12.78 5.98 0.40
C ASN A 124 13.59 6.46 -0.81
N LEU A 125 14.75 7.08 -0.57
CA LEU A 125 15.61 7.58 -1.65
C LEU A 125 16.40 6.47 -2.34
N ALA A 126 16.51 5.29 -1.72
CA ALA A 126 17.27 4.15 -2.23
C ALA A 126 16.73 3.60 -3.56
N ASP A 127 15.42 3.74 -3.80
CA ASP A 127 14.73 3.10 -4.92
C ASP A 127 14.78 3.91 -6.24
N TYR A 128 15.32 5.13 -6.21
CA TYR A 128 15.38 6.09 -7.34
C TYR A 128 16.74 6.19 -8.02
#